data_AF-A0A9E6CG35-F1
#
_entry.id   AF-A0A9E6CG35-F1
#
_cell.length_a   1.000
_cell.length_b   1.000
_cell.length_c   1.000
_cell.angle_alpha   90.00
_cell.angle_beta   90.00
_cell.angle_gamma   90.00
#
_symmetry.space_group_name_H-M   'P 1'
#
loop_
_entity.id
_entity.type
_entity.pdbx_description
1 polymer ?
#
loop_
_entity_poly.entity_id
_entity_poly.type
_entity_poly.pdbx_seq_one_letter_code
_entity_poly.pdbx_strand_id
1 'polypeptide(L)'
;MGYLRMRLTGFKKTIILFLSIAIAVFAIANIPVITRQGVSGLVTEKKIPLYIKACSFLDRDYQYRNLSRRITKGTRSGKEKLAAIYAWTITNIKELPSGFDVIDDHIWSTVVRRYGTPDQKAEVFTALCSYAGYESFKARLSIEGITERLILSFVKVGEDWHIFDLRHNKYMAKESDLEKVTPYGPTYNDYLEMMDKNLYKRRFRRADKQKILSRIAYEVRKIFKGNQGAYLTEE
;
A
#
# COMPACT_ATOMS: atom_id res chain seq x y z
N MET A 1 -36.38 44.77 29.93
CA MET A 1 -34.93 44.78 29.58
C MET A 1 -34.16 43.48 29.90
N GLY A 2 -34.71 42.48 30.61
CA GLY A 2 -33.99 41.25 30.96
C GLY A 2 -33.76 40.24 29.82
N TYR A 3 -34.70 40.14 28.87
CA TYR A 3 -34.64 39.14 27.79
C TYR A 3 -33.52 39.38 26.76
N LEU A 4 -33.14 40.63 26.49
CA LEU A 4 -32.04 40.94 25.55
C LEU A 4 -30.66 40.57 26.12
N ARG A 5 -30.47 40.73 27.44
CA ARG A 5 -29.20 40.42 28.13
C ARG A 5 -28.94 38.91 28.19
N MET A 6 -29.99 38.09 28.24
CA MET A 6 -29.88 36.62 28.31
C MET A 6 -29.53 35.97 26.96
N ARG A 7 -29.91 36.58 25.83
CA ARG A 7 -29.54 36.10 24.48
C ARG A 7 -28.07 36.40 24.12
N LEU A 8 -27.56 37.55 24.55
CA LEU A 8 -26.19 37.99 24.30
C LEU A 8 -25.13 37.14 25.02
N THR A 9 -25.44 36.58 26.18
CA THR A 9 -24.52 35.71 26.94
C THR A 9 -24.41 34.31 26.33
N GLY A 10 -25.50 33.75 25.81
CA GLY A 10 -25.49 32.48 25.06
C GLY A 10 -24.66 32.57 23.78
N PHE A 11 -24.85 33.63 23.00
CA PHE A 11 -24.10 33.85 21.75
C PHE A 11 -22.59 34.01 21.98
N LYS A 12 -22.17 34.75 23.02
CA LYS A 12 -20.76 34.88 23.40
C LYS A 12 -20.13 33.54 23.81
N LYS A 13 -20.85 32.70 24.56
CA LYS A 13 -20.37 31.36 24.95
C LYS A 13 -20.16 30.45 23.73
N THR A 14 -21.08 30.48 22.76
CA THR A 14 -20.95 29.71 21.51
C THR A 14 -19.74 30.15 20.69
N ILE A 15 -19.50 31.47 20.58
CA ILE A 15 -18.30 32.00 19.89
C ILE A 15 -17.02 31.55 20.58
N ILE A 16 -16.95 31.69 21.91
CA ILE A 16 -15.77 31.26 22.68
C ILE A 16 -15.53 29.76 22.50
N LEU A 17 -16.57 28.93 22.55
CA LEU A 17 -16.44 27.49 22.32
C LEU A 17 -15.89 27.19 20.91
N PHE A 18 -16.43 27.84 19.88
CA PHE A 18 -15.97 27.64 18.50
C PHE A 18 -14.51 28.07 18.32
N LEU A 19 -14.12 29.23 18.86
CA LEU A 19 -12.74 29.69 18.84
C LEU A 19 -11.80 28.72 19.57
N SER A 20 -12.19 28.24 20.74
CA SER A 20 -11.41 27.24 21.49
C SER A 20 -11.22 25.95 20.69
N ILE A 21 -12.25 25.47 20.00
CA ILE A 21 -12.15 24.30 19.12
C ILE A 21 -11.22 24.60 17.93
N ALA A 22 -11.38 25.76 17.29
CA ALA A 22 -10.53 26.14 16.16
C ALA A 22 -9.05 26.23 16.55
N ILE A 23 -8.75 26.82 17.72
CA ILE A 23 -7.40 26.89 18.28
C ILE A 23 -6.86 25.48 18.59
N ALA A 24 -7.67 24.62 19.19
CA ALA A 24 -7.27 23.25 19.48
C ALA A 24 -6.97 22.45 18.20
N VAL A 25 -7.82 22.55 17.18
CA VAL A 25 -7.59 21.92 15.86
C VAL A 25 -6.33 22.48 15.22
N PHE A 26 -6.11 23.80 15.24
CA PHE A 26 -4.92 24.43 14.70
C PHE A 26 -3.64 23.96 15.43
N ALA A 27 -3.68 23.86 16.75
CA ALA A 27 -2.55 23.35 17.54
C ALA A 27 -2.24 21.89 17.18
N ILE A 28 -3.26 21.03 17.12
CA ILE A 28 -3.11 19.61 16.74
C ILE A 28 -2.57 19.47 15.31
N ALA A 29 -3.10 20.24 14.37
CA ALA A 29 -2.69 20.23 12.97
C ALA A 29 -1.19 20.53 12.81
N ASN A 30 -0.63 21.39 13.67
CA ASN A 30 0.77 21.81 13.62
C ASN A 30 1.72 20.96 14.47
N ILE A 31 1.26 19.89 15.11
CA ILE A 31 2.14 18.96 15.85
C ILE A 31 3.19 18.39 14.87
N PRO A 32 4.50 18.50 15.17
CA PRO A 32 5.53 17.96 14.31
C PRO A 32 5.53 16.42 14.37
N VAL A 33 5.57 15.80 13.20
CA VAL A 33 5.64 14.35 13.02
C VAL A 33 6.80 13.98 12.08
N ILE A 34 7.29 12.75 12.18
CA ILE A 34 8.41 12.26 11.36
C ILE A 34 7.88 11.62 10.08
N THR A 35 8.56 11.91 8.97
CA THR A 35 8.50 11.16 7.72
C THR A 35 9.90 10.69 7.33
N ARG A 36 9.98 9.63 6.51
CA ARG A 36 11.22 8.99 6.08
C ARG A 36 11.29 8.89 4.57
N GLN A 37 12.49 9.02 4.02
CA GLN A 37 12.79 8.82 2.61
C GLN A 37 14.13 8.12 2.47
N GLY A 38 14.13 6.96 1.83
CA GLY A 38 15.32 6.23 1.39
C GLY A 38 15.76 6.69 0.01
N VAL A 39 17.05 6.94 -0.16
CA VAL A 39 17.69 7.14 -1.48
C VAL A 39 18.92 6.26 -1.52
N SER A 40 18.93 5.28 -2.43
CA SER A 40 20.03 4.33 -2.63
C SER A 40 20.48 3.66 -1.31
N GLY A 41 19.50 3.32 -0.46
CA GLY A 41 19.70 2.69 0.86
C GLY A 41 19.90 3.66 2.03
N LEU A 42 20.17 4.94 1.77
CA LEU A 42 20.33 5.96 2.80
C LEU A 42 18.97 6.53 3.21
N VAL A 43 18.56 6.30 4.45
CA VAL A 43 17.29 6.79 5.00
C VAL A 43 17.48 8.14 5.67
N THR A 44 16.77 9.15 5.18
CA THR A 44 16.69 10.48 5.79
C THR A 44 15.37 10.67 6.52
N GLU A 45 15.42 11.26 7.71
CA GLU A 45 14.23 11.63 8.48
C GLU A 45 13.95 13.14 8.35
N LYS A 46 12.67 13.50 8.17
CA LYS A 46 12.23 14.89 8.09
C LYS A 46 11.08 15.12 9.05
N LYS A 47 11.11 16.24 9.78
CA LYS A 47 9.99 16.69 10.62
C LYS A 47 9.05 17.54 9.77
N ILE A 48 7.78 17.17 9.75
CA ILE A 48 6.71 17.88 9.04
C ILE A 48 5.51 18.08 9.97
N PRO A 49 4.68 19.12 9.78
CA PRO A 49 3.42 19.25 10.51
C PRO A 49 2.47 18.08 10.24
N LEU A 50 1.65 17.71 11.23
CA LEU A 50 0.67 16.63 11.12
C LEU A 50 -0.30 16.84 9.95
N TYR A 51 -0.74 18.08 9.72
CA TYR A 51 -1.66 18.39 8.62
C TYR A 51 -1.04 18.09 7.25
N ILE A 52 0.26 18.36 7.05
CA ILE A 52 0.95 18.05 5.79
C ILE A 52 0.95 16.53 5.57
N LYS A 53 1.22 15.75 6.61
CA LYS A 53 1.21 14.28 6.53
C LYS A 53 -0.20 13.75 6.21
N ALA A 54 -1.23 14.32 6.82
CA ALA A 54 -2.63 13.95 6.59
C ALA A 54 -3.08 14.30 5.16
N CYS A 55 -2.82 15.53 4.70
CA CYS A 55 -3.12 15.96 3.33
C CYS A 55 -2.40 15.09 2.30
N SER A 56 -1.12 14.78 2.53
CA SER A 56 -0.34 13.90 1.64
C SER A 56 -0.91 12.48 1.58
N PHE A 57 -1.46 11.96 2.67
CA PHE A 57 -2.13 10.67 2.70
C PHE A 57 -3.43 10.69 1.89
N LEU A 58 -4.27 11.72 2.10
CA LEU A 58 -5.56 11.87 1.41
C LEU A 58 -5.37 12.08 -0.10
N ASP A 59 -4.39 12.90 -0.50
CA ASP A 59 -4.06 13.09 -1.91
C ASP A 59 -3.68 11.75 -2.55
N ARG A 60 -2.72 11.00 -1.96
CA ARG A 60 -2.34 9.69 -2.51
C ARG A 60 -3.52 8.72 -2.59
N ASP A 61 -4.37 8.65 -1.57
CA ASP A 61 -5.57 7.80 -1.60
C ASP A 61 -6.49 8.16 -2.77
N TYR A 62 -6.76 9.46 -2.97
CA TYR A 62 -7.53 9.97 -4.09
C TYR A 62 -6.89 9.61 -5.43
N GLN A 63 -5.57 9.82 -5.56
CA GLN A 63 -4.83 9.53 -6.78
C GLN A 63 -4.88 8.04 -7.14
N TYR A 64 -4.72 7.14 -6.16
CA TYR A 64 -4.83 5.70 -6.38
C TYR A 64 -6.23 5.27 -6.80
N ARG A 65 -7.27 5.75 -6.10
CA ARG A 65 -8.67 5.46 -6.47
C ARG A 65 -8.96 5.91 -7.90
N ASN A 66 -8.52 7.12 -8.26
CA ASN A 66 -8.71 7.65 -9.59
C ASN A 66 -7.95 6.85 -10.65
N LEU A 67 -6.67 6.54 -10.40
CA LEU A 67 -5.88 5.77 -11.34
C LEU A 67 -6.45 4.37 -11.53
N SER A 68 -6.76 3.65 -10.45
CA SER A 68 -7.37 2.32 -10.49
C SER A 68 -8.70 2.33 -11.25
N ARG A 69 -9.57 3.33 -10.99
CA ARG A 69 -10.83 3.51 -11.74
C ARG A 69 -10.62 3.76 -13.22
N ARG A 70 -9.59 4.54 -13.60
CA ARG A 70 -9.27 4.79 -15.02
C ARG A 70 -8.77 3.53 -15.72
N ILE A 71 -7.86 2.79 -15.08
CA ILE A 71 -7.31 1.53 -15.64
C ILE A 71 -8.42 0.50 -15.86
N THR A 72 -9.33 0.39 -14.90
CA THR A 72 -10.44 -0.58 -14.91
C THR A 72 -11.70 -0.07 -15.60
N LYS A 73 -11.65 1.09 -16.25
CA LYS A 73 -12.83 1.65 -16.92
C LYS A 73 -13.21 0.75 -18.11
N GLY A 74 -14.47 0.31 -18.14
CA GLY A 74 -15.01 -0.48 -19.26
C GLY A 74 -14.76 -1.99 -19.18
N THR A 75 -14.01 -2.47 -18.18
CA THR A 75 -13.87 -3.91 -17.93
C THR A 75 -15.17 -4.49 -17.39
N ARG A 76 -15.53 -5.71 -17.81
CA ARG A 76 -16.81 -6.37 -17.51
C ARG A 76 -16.71 -7.39 -16.39
N SER A 77 -15.50 -7.88 -16.08
CA SER A 77 -15.28 -8.92 -15.08
C SER A 77 -14.11 -8.60 -14.14
N GLY A 78 -14.08 -9.26 -12.97
CA GLY A 78 -12.96 -9.17 -12.03
C GLY A 78 -11.63 -9.66 -12.64
N LYS A 79 -11.68 -10.63 -13.55
CA LYS A 79 -10.49 -11.12 -14.24
C LYS A 79 -9.97 -10.09 -15.26
N GLU A 80 -10.85 -9.44 -16.02
CA GLU A 80 -10.49 -8.35 -16.94
C GLU A 80 -9.89 -7.14 -16.23
N LYS A 81 -10.46 -6.76 -15.08
CA LYS A 81 -9.90 -5.69 -14.23
C LYS A 81 -8.47 -5.99 -13.79
N LEU A 82 -8.23 -7.21 -13.32
CA LEU A 82 -6.90 -7.65 -12.90
C LEU A 82 -5.92 -7.66 -14.07
N ALA A 83 -6.34 -8.18 -15.22
CA ALA A 83 -5.54 -8.17 -16.45
C ALA A 83 -5.20 -6.74 -16.90
N ALA A 84 -6.15 -5.80 -16.83
CA ALA A 84 -5.92 -4.39 -17.14
C ALA A 84 -4.91 -3.74 -16.19
N ILE A 85 -4.98 -4.03 -14.88
CA ILE A 85 -4.01 -3.53 -13.89
C ILE A 85 -2.62 -4.13 -14.12
N TYR A 86 -2.54 -5.42 -14.41
CA TYR A 86 -1.29 -6.09 -14.75
C TYR A 86 -0.66 -5.46 -16.00
N ALA A 87 -1.41 -5.39 -17.10
CA ALA A 87 -0.99 -4.79 -18.36
C ALA A 87 -0.54 -3.34 -18.17
N TRP A 88 -1.32 -2.54 -17.45
CA TRP A 88 -0.94 -1.16 -17.15
C TRP A 88 0.38 -1.09 -16.39
N THR A 89 0.58 -1.96 -15.39
CA THR A 89 1.78 -1.96 -14.56
C THR A 89 3.03 -2.31 -15.37
N ILE A 90 3.00 -3.39 -16.15
CA ILE A 90 4.15 -3.79 -16.98
C ILE A 90 4.46 -2.75 -18.07
N THR A 91 3.44 -2.11 -18.64
CA THR A 91 3.63 -1.10 -19.68
C THR A 91 4.17 0.20 -19.10
N ASN A 92 3.67 0.65 -17.95
CA ASN A 92 3.90 2.00 -17.44
C ASN A 92 4.97 2.10 -16.35
N ILE A 93 5.36 1.00 -15.70
CA ILE A 93 6.43 0.99 -14.71
C ILE A 93 7.62 0.28 -15.34
N LYS A 94 8.59 1.05 -15.81
CA LYS A 94 9.83 0.54 -16.40
C LYS A 94 10.80 0.08 -15.32
N GLU A 95 11.81 -0.66 -15.74
CA GLU A 95 12.93 -0.95 -14.85
C GLU A 95 13.68 0.33 -14.51
N LEU A 96 14.27 0.35 -13.33
CA LEU A 96 15.14 1.44 -12.90
C LEU A 96 16.29 1.60 -13.92
N PRO A 97 16.44 2.76 -14.57
CA PRO A 97 17.54 2.98 -15.49
C PRO A 97 18.89 2.89 -14.79
N SER A 98 19.92 2.43 -15.52
CA SER A 98 21.28 2.39 -14.98
C SER A 98 21.76 3.78 -14.57
N GLY A 99 22.42 3.87 -13.41
CA GLY A 99 22.93 5.12 -12.85
C GLY A 99 21.89 5.99 -12.12
N PHE A 100 20.62 5.58 -12.05
CA PHE A 100 19.59 6.30 -11.30
C PHE A 100 19.51 5.81 -9.85
N ASP A 101 19.20 6.74 -8.94
CA ASP A 101 18.99 6.41 -7.54
C ASP A 101 17.74 5.54 -7.31
N VAL A 102 17.88 4.59 -6.39
CA VAL A 102 16.73 3.85 -5.85
C VAL A 102 16.04 4.73 -4.81
N ILE A 103 14.97 5.41 -5.21
CA ILE A 103 14.17 6.23 -4.29
C ILE A 103 13.11 5.34 -3.64
N ASP A 104 13.17 5.18 -2.33
CA ASP A 104 12.22 4.43 -1.51
C ASP A 104 11.50 5.35 -0.52
N ASP A 105 10.28 5.77 -0.85
CA ASP A 105 9.45 6.64 -0.02
C ASP A 105 8.00 6.13 0.08
N HIS A 106 7.17 6.46 -0.90
CA HIS A 106 5.80 6.02 -1.01
C HIS A 106 5.62 5.40 -2.39
N ILE A 107 4.87 4.30 -2.47
CA ILE A 107 4.57 3.58 -3.72
C ILE A 107 4.09 4.54 -4.83
N TRP A 108 3.42 5.64 -4.47
CA TRP A 108 2.89 6.62 -5.43
C TRP A 108 4.01 7.35 -6.19
N SER A 109 5.18 7.56 -5.59
CA SER A 109 6.33 8.16 -6.29
C SER A 109 6.76 7.29 -7.47
N THR A 110 6.75 5.96 -7.31
CA THR A 110 7.03 4.99 -8.38
C THR A 110 6.00 5.09 -9.51
N VAL A 111 4.72 5.29 -9.17
CA VAL A 111 3.68 5.57 -10.18
C VAL A 111 3.95 6.87 -10.95
N VAL A 112 4.32 7.94 -10.25
CA VAL A 112 4.60 9.24 -10.88
C VAL A 112 5.83 9.19 -11.77
N ARG A 113 6.95 8.61 -11.29
CA ARG A 113 8.21 8.56 -12.03
C ARG A 113 8.26 7.51 -13.13
N ARG A 114 7.34 6.53 -13.14
CA ARG A 114 7.20 5.50 -14.19
C ARG A 114 8.36 4.51 -14.29
N TYR A 115 9.21 4.43 -13.28
CA TYR A 115 10.25 3.41 -13.17
C TYR A 115 10.49 3.02 -11.71
N GLY A 116 11.05 1.83 -11.50
CA GLY A 116 11.41 1.35 -10.17
C GLY A 116 12.09 -0.01 -10.21
N THR A 117 12.55 -0.47 -9.05
CA THR A 117 13.08 -1.83 -8.91
C THR A 117 11.96 -2.87 -9.08
N PRO A 118 12.28 -4.15 -9.31
CA PRO A 118 11.26 -5.21 -9.35
C PRO A 118 10.36 -5.24 -8.11
N ASP A 119 10.93 -4.94 -6.93
CA ASP A 119 10.18 -4.84 -5.68
C ASP A 119 9.15 -3.71 -5.69
N GLN A 120 9.53 -2.54 -6.19
CA GLN A 120 8.66 -1.37 -6.29
C GLN A 120 7.58 -1.55 -7.35
N LYS A 121 7.90 -2.24 -8.45
CA LYS A 121 6.91 -2.64 -9.45
C LYS A 121 5.83 -3.56 -8.85
N ALA A 122 6.24 -4.53 -8.03
CA ALA A 122 5.31 -5.41 -7.30
C ALA A 122 4.44 -4.66 -6.28
N GLU A 123 5.00 -3.64 -5.61
CA GLU A 123 4.23 -2.76 -4.74
C GLU A 123 3.17 -1.96 -5.49
N VAL A 124 3.52 -1.39 -6.66
CA VAL A 124 2.54 -0.65 -7.48
C VAL A 124 1.40 -1.56 -7.90
N PHE A 125 1.71 -2.77 -8.39
CA PHE A 125 0.69 -3.73 -8.82
C PHE A 125 -0.26 -4.09 -7.67
N THR A 126 0.28 -4.52 -6.53
CA THR A 126 -0.54 -4.92 -5.37
C THR A 126 -1.31 -3.75 -4.76
N ALA A 127 -0.76 -2.55 -4.75
CA ALA A 127 -1.50 -1.35 -4.36
C ALA A 127 -2.69 -1.10 -5.29
N LEU A 128 -2.50 -1.11 -6.60
CA LEU A 128 -3.58 -0.90 -7.57
C LEU A 128 -4.66 -1.98 -7.49
N CYS A 129 -4.28 -3.25 -7.29
CA CYS A 129 -5.20 -4.34 -7.05
C CYS A 129 -6.04 -4.10 -5.77
N SER A 130 -5.39 -3.71 -4.67
CA SER A 130 -6.10 -3.34 -3.43
C SER A 130 -7.12 -2.23 -3.67
N TYR A 131 -6.73 -1.18 -4.40
CA TYR A 131 -7.63 -0.07 -4.75
C TYR A 131 -8.74 -0.44 -5.74
N ALA A 132 -8.57 -1.52 -6.51
CA ALA A 132 -9.59 -2.09 -7.37
C ALA A 132 -10.56 -3.05 -6.64
N GLY A 133 -10.33 -3.28 -5.34
CA GLY A 133 -11.19 -4.11 -4.49
C GLY A 133 -10.72 -5.55 -4.30
N TYR A 134 -9.49 -5.90 -4.69
CA TYR A 134 -8.94 -7.24 -4.47
C TYR A 134 -8.21 -7.34 -3.13
N GLU A 135 -8.27 -8.50 -2.50
CA GLU A 135 -7.27 -8.87 -1.49
C GLU A 135 -5.95 -9.13 -2.21
N SER A 136 -4.91 -8.39 -1.84
CA SER A 136 -3.61 -8.55 -2.47
C SER A 136 -2.45 -8.21 -1.55
N PHE A 137 -1.32 -8.86 -1.78
CA PHE A 137 -0.08 -8.61 -1.06
C PHE A 137 1.13 -9.04 -1.89
N LYS A 138 2.31 -8.52 -1.55
CA LYS A 138 3.58 -9.02 -2.08
C LYS A 138 4.29 -9.91 -1.06
N ALA A 139 5.04 -10.88 -1.55
CA ALA A 139 5.95 -11.67 -0.73
C ALA A 139 7.32 -11.80 -1.41
N ARG A 140 8.36 -11.76 -0.59
CA ARG A 140 9.70 -12.19 -0.98
C ARG A 140 9.87 -13.64 -0.54
N LEU A 141 10.28 -14.49 -1.46
CA LEU A 141 10.51 -15.92 -1.25
C LEU A 141 11.96 -16.25 -1.55
N SER A 142 12.55 -17.08 -0.69
CA SER A 142 13.83 -17.74 -0.98
C SER A 142 13.51 -19.16 -1.45
N ILE A 143 14.13 -19.58 -2.54
CA ILE A 143 14.04 -20.96 -3.02
C ILE A 143 15.42 -21.59 -2.84
N GLU A 144 15.46 -22.80 -2.30
CA GLU A 144 16.69 -23.55 -2.15
C GLU A 144 17.37 -23.75 -3.52
N GLY A 145 18.67 -23.45 -3.60
CA GLY A 145 19.42 -23.50 -4.86
C GLY A 145 19.28 -22.25 -5.75
N ILE A 146 18.40 -21.29 -5.41
CA ILE A 146 18.33 -19.97 -6.08
C ILE A 146 18.87 -18.91 -5.11
N THR A 147 19.98 -18.27 -5.48
CA THR A 147 20.60 -17.21 -4.69
C THR A 147 19.77 -15.93 -4.63
N GLU A 148 18.93 -15.70 -5.64
CA GLU A 148 18.09 -14.52 -5.74
C GLU A 148 16.70 -14.71 -5.12
N ARG A 149 16.29 -13.77 -4.26
CA ARG A 149 14.94 -13.77 -3.69
C ARG A 149 13.91 -13.45 -4.78
N LEU A 150 12.92 -14.32 -4.96
CA LEU A 150 11.78 -14.06 -5.83
C LEU A 150 10.82 -13.06 -5.19
N ILE A 151 10.33 -12.11 -5.97
CA ILE A 151 9.34 -11.13 -5.54
C ILE A 151 8.05 -11.39 -6.29
N LEU A 152 7.06 -11.85 -5.55
CA LEU A 152 5.78 -12.27 -6.12
C LEU A 152 4.64 -11.46 -5.55
N SER A 153 3.66 -11.21 -6.41
CA SER A 153 2.41 -10.58 -6.02
C SER A 153 1.28 -11.60 -6.02
N PHE A 154 0.49 -11.60 -4.95
CA PHE A 154 -0.63 -12.50 -4.73
C PHE A 154 -1.91 -11.68 -4.78
N VAL A 155 -2.91 -12.12 -5.55
CA VAL A 155 -4.20 -11.44 -5.70
C VAL A 155 -5.32 -12.46 -5.66
N LYS A 156 -6.32 -12.26 -4.79
CA LYS A 156 -7.50 -13.13 -4.72
C LYS A 156 -8.57 -12.67 -5.71
N VAL A 157 -9.07 -13.57 -6.56
CA VAL A 157 -10.20 -13.32 -7.48
C VAL A 157 -11.25 -14.41 -7.30
N GLY A 158 -12.44 -14.04 -6.82
CA GLY A 158 -13.39 -15.05 -6.36
C GLY A 158 -12.80 -15.77 -5.15
N GLU A 159 -12.69 -17.10 -5.21
CA GLU A 159 -12.07 -17.90 -4.15
C GLU A 159 -10.59 -18.25 -4.39
N ASP A 160 -10.06 -17.92 -5.58
CA ASP A 160 -8.73 -18.37 -6.00
C ASP A 160 -7.65 -17.30 -5.79
N TRP A 161 -6.46 -17.73 -5.35
CA TRP A 161 -5.27 -16.89 -5.35
C TRP A 161 -4.51 -17.03 -6.67
N HIS A 162 -4.19 -15.90 -7.27
CA HIS A 162 -3.39 -15.76 -8.47
C HIS A 162 -2.03 -15.16 -8.13
N ILE A 163 -0.96 -15.65 -8.78
CA ILE A 163 0.42 -15.29 -8.46
C ILE A 163 1.10 -14.69 -9.68
N PHE A 164 1.73 -13.53 -9.49
CA PHE A 164 2.35 -12.74 -10.54
C PHE A 164 3.83 -12.51 -10.25
N ASP A 165 4.68 -12.84 -11.23
CA ASP A 165 6.07 -12.41 -11.30
C ASP A 165 6.20 -11.26 -12.31
N LEU A 166 6.24 -10.04 -11.77
CA LEU A 166 6.33 -8.81 -12.55
C LEU A 166 7.74 -8.50 -13.05
N ARG A 167 8.76 -9.23 -12.58
CA ARG A 167 10.14 -9.07 -13.04
C ARG A 167 10.34 -9.74 -14.38
N HIS A 168 9.94 -11.00 -14.48
CA HIS A 168 10.13 -11.79 -15.69
C HIS A 168 8.96 -11.64 -16.68
N ASN A 169 7.97 -10.79 -16.36
CA ASN A 169 6.69 -10.71 -17.07
C ASN A 169 6.03 -12.11 -17.20
N LYS A 170 6.26 -12.97 -16.20
CA LYS A 170 5.76 -14.35 -16.19
C LYS A 170 4.57 -14.45 -15.26
N TYR A 171 3.58 -15.19 -15.74
CA TYR A 171 2.51 -15.74 -14.92
C TYR A 171 2.77 -17.25 -14.86
N MET A 172 3.16 -17.78 -13.71
CA MET A 172 3.75 -19.13 -13.58
C MET A 172 2.79 -20.34 -13.46
N ALA A 173 1.90 -20.68 -14.42
CA ALA A 173 0.94 -21.82 -14.26
C ALA A 173 1.51 -23.24 -14.16
N LYS A 174 0.73 -24.17 -13.58
CA LYS A 174 0.98 -25.62 -13.45
C LYS A 174 1.42 -26.27 -14.78
N GLU A 175 2.30 -27.27 -14.65
CA GLU A 175 3.12 -27.86 -15.72
C GLU A 175 2.38 -28.73 -16.76
N SER A 176 1.14 -29.13 -16.53
CA SER A 176 0.35 -29.94 -17.48
C SER A 176 -0.33 -29.15 -18.60
N ASP A 177 -0.26 -27.82 -18.61
CA ASP A 177 -1.04 -26.94 -19.51
C ASP A 177 -0.18 -26.06 -20.46
N LEU A 178 1.08 -26.43 -20.70
CA LEU A 178 2.02 -25.63 -21.49
C LEU A 178 1.62 -25.45 -22.97
N GLU A 179 0.71 -26.25 -23.52
CA GLU A 179 0.17 -26.06 -24.89
C GLU A 179 -1.13 -25.21 -24.95
N LYS A 180 -1.67 -24.75 -23.81
CA LYS A 180 -2.96 -24.03 -23.72
C LYS A 180 -2.85 -22.70 -22.97
N VAL A 181 -1.88 -21.88 -23.35
CA VAL A 181 -1.63 -20.56 -22.75
C VAL A 181 -2.84 -19.63 -22.94
N THR A 182 -3.58 -19.39 -21.85
CA THR A 182 -4.52 -18.26 -21.67
C THR A 182 -3.95 -17.33 -20.58
N PRO A 183 -4.36 -16.05 -20.47
CA PRO A 183 -3.63 -14.99 -19.73
C PRO A 183 -3.66 -15.10 -18.19
N TYR A 184 -3.95 -16.29 -17.65
CA TYR A 184 -4.04 -16.58 -16.23
C TYR A 184 -3.17 -17.81 -15.90
N GLY A 185 -1.93 -17.62 -15.42
CA GLY A 185 -1.06 -18.69 -14.86
C GLY A 185 -1.49 -19.25 -13.46
N PRO A 186 -0.59 -19.69 -12.53
CA PRO A 186 -0.88 -20.82 -11.64
C PRO A 186 -1.93 -20.51 -10.61
N THR A 187 -2.50 -21.61 -10.15
CA THR A 187 -3.36 -21.62 -8.98
C THR A 187 -2.55 -21.77 -7.70
N TYR A 188 -3.18 -21.38 -6.60
CA TYR A 188 -2.72 -21.52 -5.23
C TYR A 188 -2.17 -22.90 -4.84
N ASN A 189 -2.80 -23.98 -5.33
CA ASN A 189 -2.42 -25.35 -4.99
C ASN A 189 -1.08 -25.75 -5.63
N ASP A 190 -0.74 -25.16 -6.78
CA ASP A 190 0.49 -25.40 -7.52
C ASP A 190 1.70 -24.85 -6.74
N TYR A 191 1.47 -23.78 -5.99
CA TYR A 191 2.45 -23.17 -5.09
C TYR A 191 2.60 -23.89 -3.75
N LEU A 192 1.54 -24.57 -3.27
CA LEU A 192 1.57 -25.32 -2.00
C LEU A 192 2.29 -26.66 -2.10
N GLU A 193 2.37 -27.25 -3.29
CA GLU A 193 3.15 -28.47 -3.52
C GLU A 193 4.66 -28.18 -3.60
N MET A 194 5.06 -26.98 -4.06
CA MET A 194 6.47 -26.60 -4.25
C MET A 194 7.15 -26.01 -3.00
N MET A 195 6.41 -25.63 -1.95
CA MET A 195 7.01 -25.03 -0.75
C MET A 195 6.50 -25.65 0.55
N ASP A 196 7.46 -25.96 1.44
CA ASP A 196 7.26 -26.53 2.77
C ASP A 196 6.04 -25.89 3.50
N LYS A 197 5.09 -26.76 3.86
CA LYS A 197 3.74 -26.46 4.38
C LYS A 197 3.74 -25.59 5.65
N ASN A 198 4.88 -25.39 6.31
CA ASN A 198 4.99 -24.72 7.59
C ASN A 198 5.14 -23.18 7.51
N LEU A 199 5.56 -22.62 6.38
CA LEU A 199 5.79 -21.17 6.24
C LEU A 199 4.50 -20.34 6.07
N TYR A 200 3.42 -20.96 5.60
CA TYR A 200 2.21 -20.25 5.15
C TYR A 200 1.21 -19.93 6.28
N LYS A 201 1.07 -20.80 7.29
CA LYS A 201 0.11 -20.63 8.40
C LYS A 201 0.32 -19.35 9.22
N ARG A 202 1.52 -18.76 9.21
CA ARG A 202 1.84 -17.55 9.99
C ARG A 202 1.58 -16.23 9.27
N ARG A 203 1.57 -16.18 7.92
CA ARG A 203 1.44 -14.92 7.17
C ARG A 203 -0.01 -14.53 6.84
N PHE A 204 -0.92 -15.49 6.66
CA PHE A 204 -2.33 -15.20 6.34
C PHE A 204 -3.13 -14.55 7.47
N ARG A 205 -2.71 -14.72 8.73
CA ARG A 205 -3.26 -13.96 9.87
C ARG A 205 -2.96 -12.46 9.83
N ARG A 206 -2.04 -11.98 8.99
CA ARG A 206 -1.75 -10.54 8.86
C ARG A 206 -2.73 -9.82 7.92
N ALA A 207 -3.30 -10.51 6.93
CA ALA A 207 -4.33 -9.94 6.05
C ALA A 207 -5.59 -9.57 6.84
N ASP A 208 -6.03 -10.44 7.76
CA ASP A 208 -7.15 -10.17 8.68
C ASP A 208 -6.93 -8.99 9.64
N LYS A 209 -5.66 -8.61 9.89
CA LYS A 209 -5.29 -7.49 10.76
C LYS A 209 -5.26 -6.13 10.04
N GLN A 210 -5.49 -6.10 8.72
CA GLN A 210 -5.55 -4.86 7.94
C GLN A 210 -6.94 -4.19 7.95
N LYS A 211 -7.83 -4.53 8.88
CA LYS A 211 -9.01 -3.70 9.14
C LYS A 211 -8.56 -2.30 9.57
N ILE A 212 -9.13 -1.26 8.96
CA ILE A 212 -8.76 0.16 9.19
C ILE A 212 -8.64 0.49 10.70
N LEU A 213 -9.55 -0.03 11.52
CA LEU A 213 -9.58 0.23 12.95
C LEU A 213 -8.41 -0.40 13.71
N SER A 214 -7.94 -1.59 13.34
CA SER A 214 -6.76 -2.20 13.98
C SER A 214 -5.47 -1.48 13.59
N ARG A 215 -5.41 -0.89 12.40
CA ARG A 215 -4.27 -0.08 11.97
C ARG A 215 -4.26 1.30 12.65
N ILE A 216 -5.41 1.95 12.78
CA ILE A 216 -5.55 3.20 13.57
C ILE A 216 -5.15 2.94 15.03
N ALA A 217 -5.69 1.89 15.65
CA ALA A 217 -5.36 1.54 17.04
C ALA A 217 -3.87 1.21 17.23
N TYR A 218 -3.24 0.56 16.25
CA TYR A 218 -1.80 0.28 16.26
C TYR A 218 -0.95 1.56 16.16
N GLU A 219 -1.25 2.45 15.19
CA GLU A 219 -0.50 3.70 15.02
C GLU A 219 -0.71 4.64 16.22
N VAL A 220 -1.92 4.71 16.77
CA VAL A 220 -2.21 5.44 18.01
C VAL A 220 -1.37 4.88 19.17
N ARG A 221 -1.36 3.55 19.38
CA ARG A 221 -0.51 2.94 20.43
C ARG A 221 0.97 3.21 20.21
N LYS A 222 1.43 3.22 18.96
CA LYS A 222 2.84 3.49 18.61
C LYS A 222 3.24 4.93 18.94
N ILE A 223 2.35 5.90 18.67
CA ILE A 223 2.55 7.31 19.04
C ILE A 223 2.63 7.46 20.58
N PHE A 224 1.76 6.76 21.32
CA PHE A 224 1.71 6.84 22.78
C PHE A 224 2.79 6.06 23.52
N LYS A 225 3.37 5.00 22.92
CA LYS A 225 4.40 4.18 23.58
C LYS A 225 5.83 4.69 23.43
N GLY A 226 6.06 5.76 22.66
CA GLY A 226 7.40 6.24 22.34
C GLY A 226 8.16 5.25 21.45
N ASN A 227 9.02 5.76 20.56
CA ASN A 227 9.87 4.94 19.69
C ASN A 227 10.89 4.15 20.53
N GLN A 228 10.52 2.99 21.07
CA GLN A 228 11.49 1.93 21.30
C GLN A 228 11.58 1.13 20.00
N GLY A 229 12.67 1.38 19.27
CA GLY A 229 12.98 0.69 18.03
C GLY A 229 13.13 -0.80 18.27
N ALA A 230 12.24 -1.60 17.68
CA ALA A 230 12.54 -2.98 17.36
C ALA A 230 13.04 -3.00 15.91
N TYR A 231 14.34 -2.75 15.74
CA TYR A 231 15.06 -3.21 14.58
C TYR A 231 15.14 -4.72 14.70
N LEU A 232 14.39 -5.44 13.87
CA LEU A 232 14.78 -6.79 13.49
C LEU A 232 15.91 -6.62 12.48
N THR A 233 17.14 -6.63 12.98
CA THR A 233 18.27 -7.19 12.23
C THR A 233 17.98 -8.67 12.09
N GLU A 234 17.70 -9.12 10.88
CA GLU A 234 17.79 -10.54 10.53
C GLU A 234 18.60 -10.62 9.23
N GLU A 235 19.79 -11.21 9.38
CA GLU A 235 20.64 -11.76 8.32
C GLU A 235 19.84 -12.70 7.40
#